data_AF-Q70M44-F1
#
_entry.id   AF-Q70M44-F1
#
_cell.length_a   1.000
_cell.length_b   1.000
_cell.length_c   1.000
_cell.angle_alpha   90.00
_cell.angle_beta   90.00
_cell.angle_gamma   90.00
#
_symmetry.space_group_name_H-M   'P 1'
#
loop_
_entity.id
_entity.type
_entity.pdbx_description
1 polymer ?
#
loop_
_entity_poly.entity_id
_entity_poly.type
_entity_poly.pdbx_seq_one_letter_code
_entity_poly.pdbx_strand_id
1 'polypeptide(L)'
;DKELPEGVTYGDLCATGTDAIEVGGTMGITEENMEAVVDACAEHDVPLYQEPSSPDVVIDNRALEGYLIPTVFNAGSPFWITGAHKEWVMDWDRTWTEAYIVMNPEADVAEYTEADCDLGPDDVAAYAEVAERMFGQEIVYLEYSGTFGDEEIVEAAGEATDETT
;
A
#
# COMPACT_ATOMS: atom_id res chain seq x y z
N ASP A 1 10.89 -8.56 7.36
CA ASP A 1 12.33 -8.85 7.19
C ASP A 1 13.24 -7.81 7.87
N LYS A 2 12.76 -6.59 8.11
CA LYS A 2 13.48 -5.53 8.85
C LYS A 2 13.26 -5.62 10.35
N GLU A 3 14.30 -5.30 11.12
CA GLU A 3 14.22 -5.16 12.58
C GLU A 3 13.89 -3.72 12.96
N LEU A 4 13.13 -3.54 14.05
CA LEU A 4 12.93 -2.23 14.65
C LEU A 4 14.26 -1.70 15.22
N PRO A 5 14.44 -0.38 15.31
CA PRO A 5 15.60 0.21 15.95
C PRO A 5 15.83 -0.34 17.38
N GLU A 6 17.08 -0.40 17.81
CA GLU A 6 17.43 -0.94 19.13
C GLU A 6 16.64 -0.25 20.25
N GLY A 7 15.91 -1.05 21.03
CA GLY A 7 15.09 -0.57 22.14
C GLY A 7 13.68 -0.11 21.78
N VAL A 8 13.29 -0.14 20.50
CA VAL A 8 11.93 0.13 20.04
C VAL A 8 11.16 -1.18 19.90
N THR A 9 9.92 -1.19 20.39
CA THR A 9 8.98 -2.31 20.28
C THR A 9 7.82 -1.99 19.36
N TYR A 10 7.10 -3.00 18.87
CA TYR A 10 5.85 -2.79 18.12
C TYR A 10 4.80 -2.04 18.96
N GLY A 11 4.80 -2.27 20.28
CA GLY A 11 3.92 -1.53 21.18
C GLY A 11 4.24 -0.04 21.29
N ASP A 12 5.52 0.34 21.15
CA ASP A 12 5.88 1.76 21.08
C ASP A 12 5.31 2.42 19.82
N LEU A 13 5.28 1.70 18.69
CA LEU A 13 4.66 2.18 17.44
C LEU A 13 3.14 2.33 17.60
N CYS A 14 2.48 1.33 18.19
CA CYS A 14 1.03 1.34 18.42
C CYS A 14 0.62 2.46 19.40
N ALA A 15 1.51 2.85 20.33
CA ALA A 15 1.25 3.87 21.33
C ALA A 15 1.52 5.31 20.86
N THR A 16 1.88 5.52 19.60
CA THR A 16 2.18 6.86 19.04
C THR A 16 0.95 7.76 18.92
N GLY A 17 -0.25 7.17 18.93
CA GLY A 17 -1.50 7.85 18.58
C GLY A 17 -1.80 7.87 17.08
N THR A 18 -1.14 7.00 16.30
CA THR A 18 -1.48 6.73 14.90
C THR A 18 -2.92 6.22 14.77
N ASP A 19 -3.56 6.52 13.64
CA ASP A 19 -4.94 6.10 13.35
C ASP A 19 -5.05 4.62 12.99
N ALA A 20 -3.98 4.05 12.41
CA ALA A 20 -3.88 2.65 12.03
C ALA A 20 -2.42 2.19 11.94
N ILE A 21 -2.22 0.87 11.88
CA ILE A 21 -0.97 0.22 11.47
C ILE A 21 -1.25 -0.61 10.23
N GLU A 22 -0.49 -0.34 9.18
CA GLU A 22 -0.44 -1.16 7.97
C GLU A 22 0.80 -2.05 8.03
N VAL A 23 0.61 -3.34 7.78
CA VAL A 23 1.67 -4.34 7.76
C VAL A 23 1.83 -4.83 6.32
N GLY A 24 2.92 -4.45 5.68
CA GLY A 24 3.22 -4.77 4.30
C GLY A 24 4.71 -4.84 3.99
N GLY A 25 5.04 -5.10 2.73
CA GLY A 25 6.41 -5.09 2.24
C GLY A 25 6.59 -5.82 0.91
N THR A 26 7.66 -5.48 0.19
CA THR A 26 7.87 -5.95 -1.19
C THR A 26 8.63 -7.27 -1.27
N MET A 27 9.79 -7.38 -0.62
CA MET A 27 10.69 -8.53 -0.74
C MET A 27 10.81 -9.30 0.58
N GLY A 28 10.95 -10.62 0.49
CA GLY A 28 11.21 -11.47 1.65
C GLY A 28 10.03 -11.61 2.62
N ILE A 29 8.83 -11.28 2.19
CA ILE A 29 7.60 -11.42 2.98
C ILE A 29 7.15 -12.88 2.99
N THR A 30 6.75 -13.37 4.16
CA THR A 30 6.23 -14.72 4.39
C THR A 30 5.03 -14.65 5.32
N GLU A 31 4.11 -15.62 5.27
CA GLU A 31 2.99 -15.70 6.22
C GLU A 31 3.48 -15.66 7.68
N GLU A 32 4.56 -16.39 8.00
CA GLU A 32 5.14 -16.45 9.35
C GLU A 32 5.62 -15.08 9.84
N ASN A 33 6.28 -14.29 8.97
CA ASN A 33 6.75 -12.97 9.40
C ASN A 33 5.62 -11.95 9.49
N MET A 34 4.58 -12.07 8.66
CA MET A 34 3.37 -11.26 8.74
C MET A 34 2.59 -11.55 10.02
N GLU A 35 2.34 -12.84 10.34
CA GLU A 35 1.68 -13.25 11.59
C GLU A 35 2.43 -12.72 12.82
N ALA A 36 3.76 -12.86 12.84
CA ALA A 36 4.56 -12.40 13.98
C ALA A 36 4.45 -10.88 14.22
N VAL A 37 4.39 -10.07 13.17
CA VAL A 37 4.21 -8.61 13.28
C VAL A 37 2.79 -8.27 13.74
N VAL A 38 1.79 -8.88 13.11
CA VAL A 38 0.37 -8.64 13.43
C VAL A 38 0.07 -9.02 14.88
N ASP A 39 0.54 -10.19 15.34
CA ASP A 39 0.34 -10.63 16.72
C ASP A 39 1.01 -9.70 17.74
N ALA A 40 2.19 -9.16 17.41
CA ALA A 40 2.88 -8.20 18.28
C ALA A 40 2.14 -6.85 18.36
N CYS A 41 1.51 -6.41 17.27
CA CYS A 41 0.70 -5.19 17.26
C CYS A 41 -0.68 -5.40 17.92
N ALA A 42 -1.24 -6.61 17.85
CA ALA A 42 -2.56 -6.96 18.36
C ALA A 42 -2.71 -6.86 19.89
N GLU A 43 -1.60 -6.69 20.63
CA GLU A 43 -1.62 -6.40 22.06
C GLU A 43 -2.16 -4.98 22.37
N HIS A 44 -2.43 -4.17 21.34
CA HIS A 44 -2.84 -2.77 21.42
C HIS A 44 -4.15 -2.49 20.69
N ASP A 45 -4.91 -1.50 21.17
CA ASP A 45 -6.17 -1.03 20.57
C ASP A 45 -5.89 -0.04 19.41
N VAL A 46 -5.24 -0.51 18.35
CA VAL A 46 -5.06 0.25 17.10
C VAL A 46 -5.52 -0.61 15.91
N PRO A 47 -6.30 -0.07 14.95
CA PRO A 47 -6.69 -0.80 13.75
C PRO A 47 -5.48 -1.35 13.00
N LEU A 48 -5.54 -2.63 12.64
CA LEU A 48 -4.48 -3.33 11.91
C LEU A 48 -4.97 -3.70 10.51
N TYR A 49 -4.19 -3.34 9.49
CA TYR A 49 -4.44 -3.71 8.12
C TYR A 49 -3.25 -4.46 7.56
N GLN A 50 -3.50 -5.44 6.69
CA GLN A 50 -2.45 -6.07 5.91
C GLN A 50 -2.45 -5.49 4.50
N GLU A 51 -1.28 -5.12 4.02
CA GLU A 51 -1.02 -4.83 2.60
C GLU A 51 -0.20 -5.98 1.98
N PRO A 52 -0.84 -6.96 1.34
CA PRO A 52 -0.14 -8.10 0.79
C PRO A 52 0.52 -7.77 -0.55
N SER A 53 1.81 -8.10 -0.70
CA SER A 53 2.52 -7.98 -1.98
C SER A 53 2.26 -9.13 -2.95
N SER A 54 1.64 -10.22 -2.49
CA SER A 54 1.30 -11.39 -3.33
C SER A 54 0.18 -12.22 -2.70
N PRO A 55 -0.48 -13.12 -3.45
CA PRO A 55 -1.52 -13.99 -2.90
C PRO A 55 -1.02 -14.91 -1.78
N ASP A 56 0.25 -15.32 -1.87
CA ASP A 56 0.83 -16.37 -1.04
C ASP A 56 1.22 -15.90 0.38
N VAL A 57 1.01 -14.61 0.69
CA VAL A 57 1.39 -14.02 1.99
C VAL A 57 0.20 -13.44 2.76
N VAL A 58 -1.02 -13.58 2.22
CA VAL A 58 -2.25 -13.14 2.88
C VAL A 58 -2.52 -14.04 4.09
N ILE A 59 -2.70 -13.45 5.27
CA ILE A 59 -3.00 -14.20 6.50
C ILE A 59 -4.46 -14.02 6.92
N ASP A 60 -5.07 -15.08 7.47
CA ASP A 60 -6.39 -15.02 8.11
C ASP A 60 -6.20 -14.84 9.62
N ASN A 61 -5.84 -13.62 10.03
CA ASN A 61 -5.68 -13.26 11.44
C ASN A 61 -6.85 -12.38 11.91
N ARG A 62 -7.46 -12.77 13.04
CA ARG A 62 -8.63 -12.07 13.61
C ARG A 62 -8.33 -10.68 14.14
N ALA A 63 -7.06 -10.35 14.37
CA ALA A 63 -6.64 -9.03 14.81
C ALA A 63 -6.63 -7.99 13.66
N LEU A 64 -6.58 -8.45 12.41
CA LEU A 64 -6.73 -7.56 11.26
C LEU A 64 -8.16 -7.04 11.19
N GLU A 65 -8.33 -5.77 10.85
CA GLU A 65 -9.60 -5.14 10.48
C GLU A 65 -9.90 -5.38 9.00
N GLY A 66 -8.88 -5.40 8.15
CA GLY A 66 -9.01 -5.84 6.77
C GLY A 66 -7.72 -5.77 5.96
N TYR A 67 -7.87 -5.65 4.65
CA TYR A 67 -6.79 -5.73 3.68
C TYR A 67 -6.78 -4.48 2.78
N LEU A 68 -5.59 -3.94 2.56
CA LEU A 68 -5.32 -2.83 1.65
C LEU A 68 -4.63 -3.40 0.40
N ILE A 69 -5.24 -3.20 -0.76
CA ILE A 69 -4.90 -3.94 -1.99
C ILE A 69 -4.39 -3.00 -3.07
N PRO A 70 -3.07 -2.99 -3.31
CA PRO A 70 -2.47 -2.17 -4.35
C PRO A 70 -2.94 -2.61 -5.74
N THR A 71 -3.50 -1.69 -6.51
CA THR A 71 -3.58 -1.76 -7.98
C THR A 71 -2.59 -0.73 -8.50
N VAL A 72 -1.54 -1.14 -9.21
CA VAL A 72 -0.45 -0.24 -9.61
C VAL A 72 -0.75 0.38 -10.98
N PHE A 73 -1.21 1.63 -11.00
CA PHE A 73 -1.76 2.28 -12.20
C PHE A 73 -0.72 2.57 -13.27
N ASN A 74 0.53 2.82 -12.87
CA ASN A 74 1.66 3.04 -13.77
C ASN A 74 2.57 1.81 -13.92
N ALA A 75 2.07 0.60 -13.64
CA ALA A 75 2.83 -0.62 -13.85
C ALA A 75 3.08 -0.92 -15.35
N GLY A 76 4.27 -1.42 -15.66
CA GLY A 76 4.63 -1.90 -17.00
C GLY A 76 3.93 -3.22 -17.38
N SER A 77 3.38 -3.93 -16.40
CA SER A 77 2.69 -5.21 -16.59
C SER A 77 1.25 -5.19 -16.08
N PRO A 78 0.26 -5.66 -16.88
CA PRO A 78 -1.15 -5.75 -16.44
C PRO A 78 -1.35 -6.75 -15.29
N PHE A 79 -0.32 -7.54 -14.97
CA PHE A 79 -0.32 -8.40 -13.80
C PHE A 79 -0.58 -7.60 -12.51
N TRP A 80 0.06 -6.44 -12.35
CA TRP A 80 -0.08 -5.58 -11.17
C TRP A 80 -1.34 -4.71 -11.15
N ILE A 81 -2.15 -4.78 -12.21
CA ILE A 81 -3.41 -4.03 -12.32
C ILE A 81 -4.62 -4.95 -12.12
N THR A 82 -4.55 -6.18 -12.63
CA THR A 82 -5.68 -7.15 -12.57
C THR A 82 -5.25 -8.59 -12.44
N GLY A 83 -4.07 -8.95 -12.96
CA GLY A 83 -3.62 -10.34 -13.01
C GLY A 83 -3.42 -10.96 -11.63
N ALA A 84 -2.81 -10.21 -10.70
CA ALA A 84 -2.60 -10.63 -9.33
C ALA A 84 -3.93 -10.76 -8.57
N HIS A 85 -4.80 -9.75 -8.66
CA HIS A 85 -6.09 -9.73 -7.95
C HIS A 85 -7.03 -10.86 -8.37
N LYS A 86 -6.95 -11.30 -9.64
CA LYS A 86 -7.68 -12.47 -10.13
C LYS A 86 -7.29 -13.76 -9.38
N GLU A 87 -6.05 -13.88 -8.93
CA GLU A 87 -5.59 -15.03 -8.15
C GLU A 87 -5.94 -14.90 -6.67
N TRP A 88 -6.40 -13.73 -6.21
CA TRP A 88 -6.77 -13.50 -4.81
C TRP A 88 -8.21 -13.93 -4.54
N VAL A 89 -8.39 -14.88 -3.61
CA VAL A 89 -9.70 -15.21 -3.05
C VAL A 89 -9.87 -14.36 -1.79
N MET A 90 -10.47 -13.18 -1.94
CA MET A 90 -10.60 -12.21 -0.85
C MET A 90 -12.02 -12.13 -0.29
N ASP A 91 -12.09 -11.76 0.98
CA ASP A 91 -13.30 -11.21 1.57
C ASP A 91 -13.42 -9.73 1.19
N TRP A 92 -14.16 -9.47 0.10
CA TRP A 92 -14.36 -8.12 -0.42
C TRP A 92 -15.07 -7.19 0.55
N ASP A 93 -15.79 -7.70 1.56
CA ASP A 93 -16.43 -6.88 2.59
C ASP A 93 -15.41 -6.26 3.56
N ARG A 94 -14.15 -6.72 3.53
CA ARG A 94 -13.04 -6.28 4.39
C ARG A 94 -11.82 -5.84 3.59
N THR A 95 -12.03 -5.49 2.33
CA THR A 95 -10.97 -5.17 1.38
C THR A 95 -11.18 -3.77 0.84
N TRP A 96 -10.13 -2.96 0.88
CA TRP A 96 -10.06 -1.67 0.22
C TRP A 96 -8.95 -1.73 -0.83
N THR A 97 -9.22 -1.18 -2.01
CA THR A 97 -8.23 -1.09 -3.08
C THR A 97 -7.55 0.26 -3.05
N GLU A 98 -6.27 0.27 -3.43
CA GLU A 98 -5.42 1.45 -3.43
C GLU A 98 -4.88 1.68 -4.83
N ALA A 99 -5.12 2.87 -5.38
CA ALA A 99 -4.52 3.26 -6.64
C ALA A 99 -3.08 3.68 -6.41
N TYR A 100 -2.17 2.71 -6.50
CA TYR A 100 -0.74 2.94 -6.40
C TYR A 100 -0.21 3.66 -7.63
N ILE A 101 0.50 4.76 -7.41
CA ILE A 101 1.30 5.47 -8.41
C ILE A 101 2.73 5.50 -7.89
N VAL A 102 3.59 4.65 -8.45
CA VAL A 102 4.99 4.50 -8.02
C VAL A 102 5.82 5.61 -8.65
N MET A 103 6.52 6.39 -7.82
CA MET A 103 7.20 7.61 -8.26
C MET A 103 8.72 7.55 -8.10
N ASN A 104 9.25 6.65 -7.26
CA ASN A 104 10.70 6.49 -7.12
C ASN A 104 11.25 5.38 -8.04
N PRO A 105 11.95 5.69 -9.14
CA PRO A 105 12.51 4.68 -10.04
C PRO A 105 13.65 3.86 -9.43
N GLU A 106 14.24 4.30 -8.31
CA GLU A 106 15.33 3.57 -7.62
C GLU A 106 14.81 2.57 -6.58
N ALA A 107 13.49 2.50 -6.36
CA ALA A 107 12.90 1.64 -5.34
C ALA A 107 12.72 0.19 -5.82
N ASP A 108 12.82 -0.76 -4.89
CA ASP A 108 12.55 -2.18 -5.13
C ASP A 108 11.14 -2.40 -5.73
N VAL A 109 10.15 -1.61 -5.29
CA VAL A 109 8.77 -1.69 -5.81
C VAL A 109 8.67 -1.24 -7.28
N ALA A 110 9.47 -0.27 -7.71
CA ALA A 110 9.49 0.17 -9.10
C ALA A 110 10.07 -0.92 -10.02
N GLU A 111 11.17 -1.55 -9.61
CA GLU A 111 11.72 -2.70 -10.34
C GLU A 111 10.74 -3.87 -10.36
N TYR A 112 10.14 -4.19 -9.21
CA TYR A 112 9.23 -5.34 -9.05
C TYR A 112 7.94 -5.19 -9.89
N THR A 113 7.43 -3.97 -10.00
CA THR A 113 6.17 -3.67 -10.72
C THR A 113 6.39 -3.23 -12.17
N GLU A 114 7.65 -3.10 -12.58
CA GLU A 114 8.05 -2.52 -13.86
C GLU A 114 7.43 -1.12 -14.06
N ALA A 115 7.32 -0.31 -12.99
CA ALA A 115 6.59 0.94 -13.02
C ALA A 115 7.26 2.03 -13.87
N ASP A 116 6.45 2.74 -14.66
CA ASP A 116 6.89 3.94 -15.38
C ASP A 116 6.84 5.15 -14.44
N CYS A 117 8.00 5.55 -13.93
CA CYS A 117 8.14 6.65 -12.97
C CYS A 117 8.49 8.00 -13.64
N ASP A 118 8.62 8.07 -14.97
CA ASP A 118 8.90 9.33 -15.69
C ASP A 118 7.61 10.15 -15.87
N LEU A 119 7.01 10.54 -14.73
CA LEU A 119 5.70 11.19 -14.65
C LEU A 119 5.83 12.61 -14.08
N GLY A 120 5.18 13.57 -14.75
CA GLY A 120 5.02 14.93 -14.23
C GLY A 120 3.72 15.11 -13.42
N PRO A 121 3.50 16.31 -12.87
CA PRO A 121 2.28 16.64 -12.12
C PRO A 121 0.99 16.36 -12.91
N ASP A 122 0.94 16.73 -14.20
CA ASP A 122 -0.23 16.51 -15.06
C ASP A 122 -0.52 15.01 -15.28
N ASP A 123 0.52 14.18 -15.37
CA ASP A 123 0.36 12.73 -15.56
C ASP A 123 -0.20 12.07 -14.29
N VAL A 124 0.32 12.46 -13.12
CA VAL A 124 -0.14 11.96 -11.82
C VAL A 124 -1.56 12.42 -11.53
N ALA A 125 -1.90 13.68 -11.79
CA ALA A 125 -3.27 14.19 -11.69
C ALA A 125 -4.23 13.38 -12.56
N ALA A 126 -3.83 13.06 -13.80
CA ALA A 126 -4.65 12.22 -14.68
C ALA A 126 -4.84 10.80 -14.14
N TYR A 127 -3.79 10.18 -13.58
CA TYR A 127 -3.90 8.87 -12.94
C TYR A 127 -4.84 8.91 -11.73
N ALA A 128 -4.74 9.93 -10.88
CA ALA A 128 -5.61 10.13 -9.71
C ALA A 128 -7.08 10.33 -10.13
N GLU A 129 -7.35 11.14 -11.16
CA GLU A 129 -8.71 11.32 -11.69
C GLU A 129 -9.27 10.01 -12.26
N VAL A 130 -8.46 9.21 -12.97
CA VAL A 130 -8.87 7.90 -13.47
C VAL A 130 -9.15 6.94 -12.31
N ALA A 131 -8.31 6.93 -11.29
CA ALA A 131 -8.51 6.10 -10.09
C ALA A 131 -9.85 6.40 -9.41
N GLU A 132 -10.14 7.66 -9.11
CA GLU A 132 -11.39 8.06 -8.47
C GLU A 132 -12.58 7.86 -9.42
N ARG A 133 -12.57 8.51 -10.58
CA ARG A 133 -13.78 8.67 -11.42
C ARG A 133 -14.13 7.44 -12.23
N MET A 134 -13.11 6.73 -12.73
CA MET A 134 -13.32 5.57 -13.60
C MET A 134 -13.32 4.26 -12.81
N PHE A 135 -12.45 4.14 -11.81
CA PHE A 135 -12.30 2.90 -11.03
C PHE A 135 -13.01 2.95 -9.68
N GLY A 136 -13.44 4.13 -9.20
CA GLY A 136 -14.12 4.26 -7.91
C GLY A 136 -13.20 3.99 -6.72
N GLN A 137 -11.89 4.24 -6.87
CA GLN A 137 -10.90 4.02 -5.83
C GLN A 137 -11.08 5.05 -4.71
N GLU A 138 -11.10 4.58 -3.46
CA GLU A 138 -11.23 5.46 -2.29
C GLU A 138 -9.89 6.00 -1.81
N ILE A 139 -8.77 5.40 -2.26
CA ILE A 139 -7.40 5.71 -1.85
C ILE A 139 -6.54 5.87 -3.10
N VAL A 140 -5.83 6.99 -3.23
CA VAL A 140 -4.70 7.16 -4.17
C VAL A 140 -3.40 7.19 -3.38
N TYR A 141 -2.53 6.23 -3.63
CA TYR A 141 -1.27 6.08 -2.91
C TYR A 141 -0.10 6.52 -3.79
N LEU A 142 0.50 7.67 -3.47
CA LEU A 142 1.73 8.13 -4.12
C LEU A 142 2.96 7.51 -3.44
N GLU A 143 3.57 6.55 -4.11
CA GLU A 143 4.63 5.71 -3.52
C GLU A 143 6.03 6.21 -3.91
N TYR A 144 6.72 6.84 -2.97
CA TYR A 144 8.08 7.40 -3.10
C TYR A 144 9.14 6.62 -2.32
N SER A 145 8.89 5.36 -1.99
CA SER A 145 9.69 4.50 -1.11
C SER A 145 11.19 4.73 -1.21
N GLY A 146 11.81 5.10 -0.09
CA GLY A 146 13.25 5.37 -0.02
C GLY A 146 13.66 6.82 -0.31
N THR A 147 12.74 7.70 -0.73
CA THR A 147 13.01 9.13 -0.90
C THR A 147 11.85 10.01 -0.42
N PHE A 148 12.11 11.31 -0.22
CA PHE A 148 11.06 12.30 0.00
C PHE A 148 10.44 12.68 -1.36
N GLY A 149 9.11 12.74 -1.41
CA GLY A 149 8.37 13.03 -2.64
C GLY A 149 8.37 14.51 -3.04
N ASP A 150 7.99 14.77 -4.29
CA ASP A 150 7.81 16.13 -4.80
C ASP A 150 6.45 16.70 -4.36
N GLU A 151 6.47 17.81 -3.62
CA GLU A 151 5.26 18.46 -3.11
C GLU A 151 4.34 18.95 -4.23
N GLU A 152 4.88 19.35 -5.40
CA GLU A 152 4.06 19.78 -6.54
C GLU A 152 3.26 18.62 -7.14
N ILE A 153 3.83 17.40 -7.13
CA ILE A 153 3.15 16.18 -7.59
C ILE A 153 2.05 15.77 -6.59
N VAL A 154 2.33 15.86 -5.29
CA VAL A 154 1.35 15.58 -4.24
C VAL A 154 0.17 16.54 -4.34
N GLU A 155 0.43 17.85 -4.51
CA GLU A 155 -0.61 18.86 -4.69
C GLU A 155 -1.46 18.57 -5.93
N ALA A 156 -0.83 18.24 -7.06
CA ALA A 156 -1.54 17.92 -8.30
C ALA A 156 -2.47 16.70 -8.18
N ALA A 157 -2.04 15.65 -7.46
CA ALA A 157 -2.90 14.50 -7.20
C ALA A 157 -4.10 14.88 -6.32
N GLY A 158 -3.87 15.63 -5.24
CA GLY A 158 -4.92 16.03 -4.30
C GLY A 158 -5.91 17.05 -4.88
N GLU A 159 -5.51 17.87 -5.84
CA GLU A 159 -6.44 18.76 -6.57
C GLU A 159 -7.27 18.04 -7.64
N ALA A 160 -6.83 16.85 -8.07
CA ALA A 160 -7.50 16.06 -9.10
C ALA A 160 -8.61 15.14 -8.54
N THR A 161 -8.64 14.93 -7.22
CA THR A 161 -9.65 14.11 -6.52
C THR A 161 -10.61 14.97 -5.70
N ASP A 162 -11.85 14.51 -5.53
CA ASP A 162 -12.89 15.18 -4.74
C ASP A 162 -13.19 14.43 -3.42
N GLU A 163 -13.28 13.10 -3.50
CA GLU A 163 -13.71 12.21 -2.41
C GLU A 163 -12.61 11.24 -2.00
N THR A 164 -11.71 10.88 -2.93
CA THR A 164 -10.55 10.04 -2.66
C THR A 164 -9.56 10.78 -1.76
N THR A 165 -9.06 10.06 -0.75
CA THR A 165 -7.97 10.51 0.13
C THR A 165 -6.61 10.23 -0.49
#